data_AF-A0A532CX93-F1
#
_entry.id   AF-A0A532CX93-F1
#
_cell.length_a   1.000
_cell.length_b   1.000
_cell.length_c   1.000
_cell.angle_alpha   90.00
_cell.angle_beta   90.00
_cell.angle_gamma   90.00
#
_symmetry.space_group_name_H-M   'P 1'
#
loop_
_entity.id
_entity.type
_entity.pdbx_description
1 polymer ?
#
loop_
_entity_poly.entity_id
_entity_poly.type
_entity_poly.pdbx_seq_one_letter_code
_entity_poly.pdbx_strand_id
1 'polypeptide(L)'
;MSGSLEALLQQRILVLDGAMGTMIQQRKLDEAAFRGERFKDWKKDQRGHNDLLNLTQPAIIEEIHRQYFEAGADIVETNTFNAQAISLADYGMESLAYEIARAGAECAKRAAEQVIKTVPGRSCFVAGAIGPTTKTSSISTDVNNSAARGTTYDELVAAYYEQVRGSSRRPCRTAKRMSRTISRSLPLAIPAP
;
A
#
# COMPACT_ATOMS: atom_id res chain seq x y z
N MET A 1 13.49 -25.33 -7.54
CA MET A 1 14.22 -24.06 -7.34
C MET A 1 13.27 -22.92 -7.68
N SER A 2 12.86 -22.11 -6.70
CA SER A 2 12.14 -20.86 -7.01
C SER A 2 13.15 -19.89 -7.62
N GLY A 3 13.06 -19.61 -8.91
CA GLY A 3 13.89 -18.61 -9.58
C GLY A 3 13.57 -17.22 -9.04
N SER A 4 14.54 -16.29 -9.11
CA SER A 4 14.24 -14.89 -8.87
C SER A 4 13.26 -14.36 -9.92
N LEU A 5 12.56 -13.27 -9.61
CA LEU A 5 11.61 -12.64 -10.53
C LEU A 5 12.30 -12.29 -11.87
N GLU A 6 13.51 -11.74 -11.80
CA GLU A 6 14.32 -11.34 -12.96
C GLU A 6 14.69 -12.54 -13.83
N ALA A 7 15.06 -13.67 -13.22
CA ALA A 7 15.39 -14.88 -13.96
C ALA A 7 14.17 -15.43 -14.70
N LEU A 8 12.98 -15.39 -14.09
CA LEU A 8 11.75 -15.85 -14.73
C LEU A 8 11.29 -14.94 -15.86
N LEU A 9 11.44 -13.61 -15.70
CA LEU A 9 11.14 -12.62 -16.74
C LEU A 9 12.01 -12.81 -18.00
N GLN A 10 13.23 -13.32 -17.87
CA GLN A 10 14.09 -13.66 -19.01
C GLN A 10 13.67 -14.94 -19.74
N GLN A 11 12.88 -15.80 -19.11
CA GLN A 11 12.52 -17.12 -19.63
C GLN A 11 11.11 -17.17 -20.21
N ARG A 12 10.18 -16.40 -19.66
CA ARG A 12 8.77 -16.38 -20.09
C ARG A 12 8.06 -15.09 -19.69
N ILE A 13 6.89 -14.88 -20.29
CA ILE A 13 5.94 -13.87 -19.86
C ILE A 13 5.39 -14.24 -18.47
N LEU A 14 5.33 -13.25 -17.58
CA LEU A 14 4.67 -13.36 -16.28
C LEU A 14 3.31 -12.65 -16.31
N VAL A 15 2.35 -13.22 -15.61
CA VAL A 15 0.98 -12.70 -15.55
C VAL A 15 0.76 -11.95 -14.24
N LEU A 16 0.34 -10.68 -14.34
CA LEU A 16 -0.17 -9.90 -13.22
C LEU A 16 -1.65 -10.24 -12.99
N ASP A 17 -2.12 -10.09 -11.76
CA ASP A 17 -3.52 -10.29 -11.39
C ASP A 17 -4.47 -9.25 -12.00
N GLY A 18 -5.76 -9.42 -11.69
CA GLY A 18 -6.83 -8.54 -12.14
C GLY A 18 -7.31 -7.57 -11.07
N ALA A 19 -8.44 -6.93 -11.33
CA ALA A 19 -8.99 -5.90 -10.47
C ALA A 19 -9.53 -6.41 -9.11
N MET A 20 -8.77 -6.15 -8.04
CA MET A 20 -9.19 -6.35 -6.63
C MET A 20 -10.55 -5.72 -6.33
N GLY A 21 -10.76 -4.46 -6.73
CA GLY A 21 -12.01 -3.73 -6.48
C GLY A 21 -13.25 -4.42 -7.08
N THR A 22 -13.14 -4.97 -8.29
CA THR A 22 -14.25 -5.69 -8.93
C THR A 22 -14.59 -6.98 -8.18
N MET A 23 -13.57 -7.71 -7.71
CA MET A 23 -13.76 -8.93 -6.91
C MET A 23 -14.43 -8.61 -5.55
N ILE A 24 -14.07 -7.50 -4.91
CA ILE A 24 -14.72 -7.03 -3.67
C ILE A 24 -16.17 -6.65 -3.93
N GLN A 25 -16.47 -5.91 -5.01
CA GLN A 25 -17.84 -5.48 -5.34
C GLN A 25 -18.80 -6.67 -5.50
N GLN A 26 -18.34 -7.79 -6.04
CA GLN A 26 -19.14 -9.03 -6.18
C GLN A 26 -19.58 -9.61 -4.83
N ARG A 27 -18.86 -9.31 -3.74
CA ARG A 27 -19.21 -9.76 -2.38
C ARG A 27 -20.36 -8.96 -1.76
N LYS A 28 -20.76 -7.83 -2.38
CA LYS A 28 -21.88 -6.96 -1.93
C LYS A 28 -21.81 -6.60 -0.43
N LEU A 29 -20.60 -6.30 0.06
CA LEU A 29 -20.37 -5.95 1.45
C LEU A 29 -21.13 -4.66 1.81
N ASP A 30 -21.74 -4.66 2.98
CA ASP A 30 -22.42 -3.52 3.56
C ASP A 30 -21.48 -2.72 4.48
N GLU A 31 -22.00 -1.61 5.02
CA GLU A 31 -21.23 -0.73 5.90
C GLU A 31 -20.72 -1.45 7.15
N ALA A 32 -21.51 -2.36 7.72
CA ALA A 32 -21.11 -3.15 8.89
C ALA A 32 -19.93 -4.07 8.57
N ALA A 33 -19.93 -4.72 7.40
CA ALA A 33 -18.82 -5.55 6.95
C ALA A 33 -17.54 -4.74 6.73
N PHE A 34 -17.63 -3.54 6.13
CA PHE A 34 -16.46 -2.65 5.96
C PHE A 34 -15.87 -2.22 7.30
N ARG A 35 -16.71 -1.85 8.27
CA ARG A 35 -16.28 -1.42 9.61
C ARG A 35 -15.69 -2.55 10.45
N GLY A 36 -16.23 -3.76 10.31
CA GLY A 36 -15.96 -4.84 11.26
C GLY A 36 -16.24 -4.43 12.71
N GLU A 37 -15.74 -5.21 13.66
CA GLU A 37 -15.96 -4.90 15.08
C GLU A 37 -15.17 -3.66 15.54
N ARG A 38 -13.93 -3.50 15.06
CA ARG A 38 -13.02 -2.45 15.54
C ARG A 38 -13.49 -1.04 15.19
N PHE A 39 -14.17 -0.85 14.06
CA PHE A 39 -14.56 0.48 13.57
C PHE A 39 -16.08 0.68 13.54
N LYS A 40 -16.83 -0.10 14.31
CA LYS A 40 -18.30 -0.01 14.36
C LYS A 40 -18.80 1.41 14.64
N ASP A 41 -18.17 2.10 15.59
CA ASP A 41 -18.55 3.46 16.03
C ASP A 41 -17.79 4.58 15.29
N TRP A 42 -17.12 4.27 14.17
CA TRP A 42 -16.36 5.27 13.41
C TRP A 42 -17.28 6.35 12.81
N LYS A 43 -16.88 7.62 12.87
CA LYS A 43 -17.81 8.71 12.53
C LYS A 43 -18.12 8.88 11.05
N LYS A 44 -17.17 8.51 10.18
CA LYS A 44 -17.33 8.61 8.72
C LYS A 44 -17.72 7.26 8.13
N ASP A 45 -18.46 7.28 7.03
CA ASP A 45 -18.80 6.08 6.26
C ASP A 45 -17.54 5.40 5.72
N GLN A 46 -17.51 4.07 5.77
CA GLN A 46 -16.36 3.25 5.36
C GLN A 46 -16.64 2.44 4.08
N ARG A 47 -17.89 2.41 3.62
CA ARG A 47 -18.24 1.74 2.35
C ARG A 47 -17.38 2.27 1.20
N GLY A 48 -16.79 1.34 0.46
CA GLY A 48 -15.89 1.65 -0.66
C GLY A 48 -14.43 1.86 -0.25
N HIS A 49 -14.11 1.92 1.05
CA HIS A 49 -12.74 1.89 1.54
C HIS A 49 -12.18 0.46 1.47
N ASN A 50 -11.85 0.01 0.26
CA ASN A 50 -11.42 -1.37 0.03
C ASN A 50 -10.16 -1.75 0.82
N ASP A 51 -9.21 -0.83 0.98
CA ASP A 51 -7.98 -1.08 1.74
C ASP A 51 -8.26 -1.42 3.22
N LEU A 52 -9.34 -0.89 3.83
CA LEU A 52 -9.72 -1.19 5.21
C LEU A 52 -10.04 -2.67 5.43
N LEU A 53 -10.52 -3.36 4.38
CA LEU A 53 -10.84 -4.77 4.41
C LEU A 53 -9.61 -5.65 4.71
N ASN A 54 -8.39 -5.12 4.54
CA ASN A 54 -7.18 -5.81 5.01
C ASN A 54 -7.20 -6.06 6.53
N LEU A 55 -7.85 -5.18 7.29
CA LEU A 55 -7.98 -5.28 8.75
C LEU A 55 -9.30 -5.93 9.16
N THR A 56 -10.39 -5.58 8.48
CA THR A 56 -11.74 -5.95 8.91
C THR A 56 -12.24 -7.25 8.29
N GLN A 57 -11.77 -7.59 7.08
CA GLN A 57 -12.17 -8.78 6.33
C GLN A 57 -10.95 -9.49 5.68
N PRO A 58 -9.87 -9.79 6.42
CA PRO A 58 -8.64 -10.31 5.84
C PRO A 58 -8.84 -11.62 5.07
N ALA A 59 -9.75 -12.49 5.54
CA ALA A 59 -10.07 -13.75 4.86
C ALA A 59 -10.64 -13.54 3.45
N ILE A 60 -11.44 -12.49 3.22
CA ILE A 60 -11.97 -12.16 1.89
C ILE A 60 -10.84 -11.70 0.96
N ILE A 61 -9.93 -10.87 1.47
CA ILE A 61 -8.80 -10.36 0.68
C ILE A 61 -7.82 -11.48 0.32
N GLU A 62 -7.47 -12.34 1.29
CA GLU A 62 -6.64 -13.53 1.06
C GLU A 62 -7.26 -14.47 0.02
N GLU A 63 -8.57 -14.70 0.12
CA GLU A 63 -9.31 -15.52 -0.83
C GLU A 63 -9.25 -14.95 -2.25
N ILE A 64 -9.40 -13.63 -2.43
CA ILE A 64 -9.31 -13.00 -3.75
C ILE A 64 -7.90 -13.17 -4.34
N HIS A 65 -6.84 -12.95 -3.57
CA HIS A 65 -5.47 -13.19 -4.03
C HIS A 65 -5.26 -14.66 -4.43
N ARG A 66 -5.76 -15.60 -3.63
CA ARG A 66 -5.68 -17.04 -3.91
C ARG A 66 -6.37 -17.37 -5.24
N GLN A 67 -7.56 -16.85 -5.47
CA GLN A 67 -8.29 -17.04 -6.73
C GLN A 67 -7.50 -16.55 -7.95
N TYR A 68 -6.79 -15.43 -7.85
CA TYR A 68 -5.93 -14.97 -8.95
C TYR A 68 -4.73 -15.88 -9.19
N PHE A 69 -4.06 -16.34 -8.14
CA PHE A 69 -2.97 -17.31 -8.28
C PHE A 69 -3.45 -18.62 -8.91
N GLU A 70 -4.62 -19.11 -8.53
CA GLU A 70 -5.24 -20.32 -9.08
C GLU A 70 -5.69 -20.14 -10.54
N ALA A 71 -6.09 -18.93 -10.92
CA ALA A 71 -6.36 -18.55 -12.29
C ALA A 71 -5.09 -18.40 -13.15
N GLY A 72 -3.90 -18.50 -12.55
CA GLY A 72 -2.62 -18.52 -13.25
C GLY A 72 -1.77 -17.25 -13.08
N ALA A 73 -2.21 -16.26 -12.31
CA ALA A 73 -1.40 -15.08 -12.02
C ALA A 73 -0.08 -15.50 -11.34
N ASP A 74 1.04 -14.96 -11.81
CA ASP A 74 2.36 -15.16 -11.22
C ASP A 74 2.66 -14.11 -10.15
N ILE A 75 2.11 -12.91 -10.33
CA ILE A 75 2.28 -11.75 -9.46
C ILE A 75 0.89 -11.27 -9.06
N VAL A 76 0.68 -11.01 -7.76
CA VAL A 76 -0.51 -10.31 -7.27
C VAL A 76 -0.14 -8.95 -6.70
N GLU A 77 -0.98 -7.96 -6.89
CA GLU A 77 -0.87 -6.65 -6.24
C GLU A 77 -1.49 -6.69 -4.85
N THR A 78 -0.88 -6.04 -3.85
CA THR A 78 -1.50 -5.88 -2.53
C THR A 78 -2.74 -4.99 -2.59
N ASN A 79 -3.75 -5.25 -1.76
CA ASN A 79 -4.91 -4.37 -1.62
C ASN A 79 -4.57 -3.08 -0.84
N THR A 80 -3.67 -2.25 -1.37
CA THR A 80 -3.09 -1.09 -0.67
C THR A 80 -3.05 0.17 -1.53
N PHE A 81 -3.86 0.24 -2.59
CA PHE A 81 -3.84 1.32 -3.57
C PHE A 81 -3.98 2.71 -2.90
N ASN A 82 -4.80 2.84 -1.86
CA ASN A 82 -5.06 4.08 -1.12
C ASN A 82 -4.52 4.08 0.31
N ALA A 83 -3.67 3.11 0.69
CA ALA A 83 -3.19 2.92 2.06
C ALA A 83 -2.11 3.94 2.48
N GLN A 84 -2.40 5.23 2.33
CA GLN A 84 -1.54 6.36 2.66
C GLN A 84 -2.37 7.53 3.23
N ALA A 85 -1.76 8.33 4.10
CA ALA A 85 -2.46 9.30 4.93
C ALA A 85 -3.35 10.31 4.16
N ILE A 86 -2.94 10.79 2.99
CA ILE A 86 -3.68 11.76 2.17
C ILE A 86 -5.01 11.15 1.68
N SER A 87 -5.03 9.91 1.19
CA SER A 87 -6.26 9.25 0.74
C SER A 87 -7.10 8.82 1.95
N LEU A 88 -6.46 8.37 3.03
CA LEU A 88 -7.17 7.95 4.24
C LEU A 88 -7.85 9.10 4.99
N ALA A 89 -7.45 10.36 4.72
CA ALA A 89 -8.10 11.54 5.28
C ALA A 89 -9.58 11.64 4.88
N ASP A 90 -9.94 11.13 3.69
CA ASP A 90 -11.33 11.09 3.23
C ASP A 90 -12.18 10.24 4.19
N TYR A 91 -11.60 9.17 4.76
CA TYR A 91 -12.20 8.28 5.76
C TYR A 91 -11.87 8.65 7.21
N GLY A 92 -11.02 9.66 7.42
CA GLY A 92 -10.54 10.11 8.73
C GLY A 92 -9.58 9.13 9.41
N MET A 93 -8.93 8.25 8.64
CA MET A 93 -8.09 7.14 9.11
C MET A 93 -6.60 7.35 8.82
N GLU A 94 -6.13 8.58 8.74
CA GLU A 94 -4.74 8.94 8.36
C GLU A 94 -3.71 8.17 9.18
N SER A 95 -3.93 8.06 10.49
CA SER A 95 -3.06 7.36 11.43
C SER A 95 -2.95 5.85 11.23
N LEU A 96 -3.82 5.26 10.39
CA LEU A 96 -3.85 3.82 10.11
C LEU A 96 -3.10 3.45 8.82
N ALA A 97 -2.51 4.42 8.09
CA ALA A 97 -1.81 4.18 6.82
C ALA A 97 -0.82 3.02 6.88
N TYR A 98 0.13 3.08 7.82
CA TYR A 98 1.11 2.02 8.01
C TYR A 98 0.47 0.66 8.32
N GLU A 99 -0.53 0.65 9.19
CA GLU A 99 -1.19 -0.57 9.65
C GLU A 99 -1.94 -1.26 8.51
N ILE A 100 -2.73 -0.50 7.74
CA ILE A 100 -3.49 -0.98 6.59
C ILE A 100 -2.55 -1.50 5.50
N ALA A 101 -1.49 -0.74 5.18
CA ALA A 101 -0.51 -1.14 4.18
C ALA A 101 0.19 -2.46 4.55
N ARG A 102 0.57 -2.60 5.83
CA ARG A 102 1.17 -3.81 6.35
C ARG A 102 0.21 -5.00 6.28
N ALA A 103 -1.03 -4.82 6.73
CA ALA A 103 -2.03 -5.89 6.71
C ALA A 103 -2.32 -6.37 5.27
N GLY A 104 -2.38 -5.46 4.30
CA GLY A 104 -2.55 -5.82 2.88
C GLY A 104 -1.38 -6.64 2.35
N ALA A 105 -0.14 -6.26 2.66
CA ALA A 105 1.04 -7.04 2.32
C ALA A 105 1.08 -8.42 3.00
N GLU A 106 0.57 -8.53 4.21
CA GLU A 106 0.48 -9.82 4.92
C GLU A 106 -0.60 -10.73 4.32
N CYS A 107 -1.77 -10.20 3.93
CA CYS A 107 -2.83 -10.97 3.26
C CYS A 107 -2.32 -11.59 1.94
N ALA A 108 -1.72 -10.79 1.05
CA ALA A 108 -1.20 -11.29 -0.22
C ALA A 108 -0.10 -12.35 -0.03
N LYS A 109 0.77 -12.19 0.97
CA LYS A 109 1.81 -13.18 1.30
C LYS A 109 1.21 -14.49 1.81
N ARG A 110 0.21 -14.44 2.70
CA ARG A 110 -0.45 -15.66 3.19
C ARG A 110 -1.09 -16.44 2.04
N ALA A 111 -1.76 -15.76 1.12
CA ALA A 111 -2.32 -16.39 -0.08
C ALA A 111 -1.23 -17.04 -0.97
N ALA A 112 -0.13 -16.32 -1.24
CA ALA A 112 0.99 -16.85 -2.01
C ALA A 112 1.61 -18.09 -1.34
N GLU A 113 1.84 -18.05 -0.02
CA GLU A 113 2.38 -19.17 0.74
C GLU A 113 1.47 -20.39 0.72
N GLN A 114 0.14 -20.20 0.77
CA GLN A 114 -0.83 -21.29 0.66
C GLN A 114 -0.72 -21.98 -0.72
N VAL A 115 -0.68 -21.20 -1.81
CA VAL A 115 -0.58 -21.75 -3.17
C VAL A 115 0.76 -22.45 -3.42
N ILE A 116 1.88 -21.86 -2.96
CA ILE A 116 3.21 -22.48 -3.09
C ILE A 116 3.25 -23.84 -2.36
N LYS A 117 2.58 -23.96 -1.21
CA LYS A 117 2.52 -25.22 -0.45
C LYS A 117 1.70 -26.30 -1.17
N THR A 118 0.64 -25.91 -1.88
CA THR A 118 -0.28 -26.85 -2.54
C THR A 118 0.15 -27.21 -3.97
N VAL A 119 0.94 -26.36 -4.64
CA VAL A 119 1.38 -26.56 -6.03
C VAL A 119 2.92 -26.60 -6.09
N PRO A 120 3.53 -27.81 -6.02
CA PRO A 120 4.98 -27.95 -6.09
C PRO A 120 5.59 -27.30 -7.34
N GLY A 121 6.63 -26.48 -7.14
CA GLY A 121 7.31 -25.78 -8.23
C GLY A 121 6.68 -24.46 -8.65
N ARG A 122 5.49 -24.10 -8.13
CA ARG A 122 4.89 -22.78 -8.36
C ARG A 122 5.73 -21.70 -7.68
N SER A 123 5.93 -20.58 -8.38
CA SER A 123 6.48 -19.35 -7.82
C SER A 123 5.38 -18.30 -7.82
N CYS A 124 5.12 -17.69 -6.67
CA CYS A 124 4.12 -16.65 -6.47
C CYS A 124 4.82 -15.40 -5.95
N PHE A 125 4.58 -14.26 -6.59
CA PHE A 125 5.16 -12.97 -6.23
C PHE A 125 4.09 -12.01 -5.74
N VAL A 126 4.50 -11.08 -4.88
CA VAL A 126 3.61 -10.05 -4.31
C VAL A 126 4.22 -8.68 -4.62
N ALA A 127 3.46 -7.85 -5.31
CA ALA A 127 3.81 -6.47 -5.62
C ALA A 127 3.06 -5.52 -4.68
N GLY A 128 3.78 -4.56 -4.09
CA GLY A 128 3.15 -3.52 -3.27
C GLY A 128 2.44 -2.50 -4.16
N ALA A 129 1.11 -2.47 -4.15
CA ALA A 129 0.35 -1.47 -4.90
C ALA A 129 0.44 -0.09 -4.24
N ILE A 130 0.83 0.91 -5.04
CA ILE A 130 0.91 2.31 -4.62
C ILE A 130 0.10 3.11 -5.65
N GLY A 131 -1.12 3.49 -5.29
CA GLY A 131 -1.98 4.31 -6.13
C GLY A 131 -1.64 5.80 -6.03
N PRO A 132 -2.10 6.61 -6.99
CA PRO A 132 -2.10 8.05 -6.83
C PRO A 132 -2.97 8.46 -5.64
N THR A 133 -2.59 9.53 -4.95
CA THR A 133 -3.41 10.08 -3.85
C THR A 133 -4.68 10.73 -4.37
N THR A 134 -5.68 10.97 -3.51
CA THR A 134 -6.88 11.75 -3.86
C THR A 134 -6.61 13.24 -4.12
N LYS A 135 -5.36 13.69 -3.92
CA LYS A 135 -4.91 15.05 -4.17
C LYS A 135 -3.80 15.10 -5.22
N THR A 136 -3.70 16.23 -5.90
CA THR A 136 -2.65 16.50 -6.89
C THR A 136 -1.79 17.69 -6.45
N SER A 137 -0.47 17.59 -6.68
CA SER A 137 0.49 18.68 -6.49
C SER A 137 0.81 19.42 -7.80
N SER A 138 0.28 18.96 -8.94
CA SER A 138 0.59 19.51 -10.27
C SER A 138 -0.52 20.36 -10.87
N ILE A 139 -1.78 20.19 -10.41
CA ILE A 139 -2.95 20.90 -10.92
C ILE A 139 -3.59 21.70 -9.79
N SER A 140 -4.01 22.93 -10.07
CA SER A 140 -4.76 23.71 -9.09
C SER A 140 -6.16 23.16 -8.88
N THR A 141 -6.57 23.12 -7.62
CA THR A 141 -7.95 22.77 -7.21
C THR A 141 -8.85 24.01 -7.12
N ASP A 142 -8.32 25.21 -7.34
CA ASP A 142 -9.05 26.47 -7.32
C ASP A 142 -8.93 27.18 -8.67
N VAL A 143 -10.08 27.34 -9.35
CA VAL A 143 -10.17 27.98 -10.67
C VAL A 143 -9.74 29.44 -10.64
N ASN A 144 -9.82 30.11 -9.49
CA ASN A 144 -9.44 31.52 -9.32
C ASN A 144 -7.98 31.68 -8.87
N ASN A 145 -7.29 30.59 -8.55
CA ASN A 145 -5.91 30.62 -8.08
C ASN A 145 -5.08 29.50 -8.70
N SER A 146 -4.36 29.82 -9.79
CA SER A 146 -3.49 28.86 -10.48
C SER A 146 -2.30 28.36 -9.65
N ALA A 147 -1.96 29.05 -8.56
CA ALA A 147 -0.90 28.66 -7.63
C ALA A 147 -1.39 27.73 -6.51
N ALA A 148 -2.70 27.61 -6.28
CA ALA A 148 -3.23 26.73 -5.24
C ALA A 148 -2.89 25.26 -5.53
N ARG A 149 -2.65 24.48 -4.48
CA ARG A 149 -2.37 23.04 -4.56
C ARG A 149 -3.12 22.31 -3.45
N GLY A 150 -3.61 21.11 -3.74
CA GLY A 150 -4.27 20.28 -2.73
C GLY A 150 -3.30 19.62 -1.76
N THR A 151 -2.03 19.52 -2.14
CA THR A 151 -0.94 18.88 -1.37
C THR A 151 0.41 19.44 -1.81
N THR A 152 1.43 19.26 -0.99
CA THR A 152 2.83 19.60 -1.26
C THR A 152 3.65 18.36 -1.63
N TYR A 153 4.83 18.58 -2.21
CA TYR A 153 5.77 17.48 -2.48
C TYR A 153 6.18 16.74 -1.19
N ASP A 154 6.44 17.48 -0.11
CA ASP A 154 6.87 16.91 1.17
C ASP A 154 5.77 16.07 1.82
N GLU A 155 4.50 16.49 1.73
CA GLU A 155 3.35 15.70 2.18
C GLU A 155 3.20 14.41 1.38
N LEU A 156 3.36 14.46 0.05
CA LEU A 156 3.34 13.26 -0.80
C LEU A 156 4.47 12.30 -0.44
N VAL A 157 5.69 12.80 -0.27
CA VAL A 157 6.85 11.99 0.13
C VAL A 157 6.60 11.33 1.48
N ALA A 158 6.10 12.07 2.48
CA ALA A 158 5.79 11.54 3.79
C ALA A 158 4.73 10.42 3.73
N ALA A 159 3.64 10.66 2.99
CA ALA A 159 2.53 9.71 2.86
C ALA A 159 2.96 8.41 2.15
N TYR A 160 3.65 8.51 1.02
CA TYR A 160 4.15 7.33 0.30
C TYR A 160 5.24 6.59 1.10
N TYR A 161 6.11 7.32 1.81
CA TYR A 161 7.14 6.68 2.62
C TYR A 161 6.54 5.81 3.73
N GLU A 162 5.47 6.27 4.38
CA GLU A 162 4.75 5.49 5.38
C GLU A 162 4.11 4.23 4.80
N GLN A 163 3.43 4.34 3.66
CA GLN A 163 2.84 3.20 2.94
C GLN A 163 3.90 2.17 2.54
N VAL A 164 5.00 2.61 1.92
CA VAL A 164 6.12 1.73 1.52
C VAL A 164 6.72 1.03 2.74
N ARG A 165 6.86 1.73 3.87
CA ARG A 165 7.32 1.13 5.12
C ARG A 165 6.38 0.02 5.60
N GLY A 166 5.07 0.20 5.48
CA GLY A 166 4.07 -0.81 5.81
C GLY A 166 4.17 -2.05 4.92
N SER A 167 4.27 -1.84 3.61
CA SER A 167 4.30 -2.94 2.62
C SER A 167 5.62 -3.72 2.59
N SER A 168 6.73 -3.09 2.99
CA SER A 168 8.06 -3.69 2.90
C SER A 168 8.32 -4.78 3.96
N ARG A 169 9.01 -5.85 3.57
CA ARG A 169 9.35 -7.01 4.43
C ARG A 169 10.39 -6.69 5.52
N ARG A 170 11.07 -5.55 5.47
CA ARG A 170 12.10 -5.18 6.45
C ARG A 170 11.61 -4.00 7.28
N PRO A 171 11.53 -4.11 8.63
CA PRO A 171 11.49 -2.89 9.44
C PRO A 171 12.74 -2.10 9.08
N CYS A 172 12.54 -0.94 8.46
CA CYS A 172 13.59 -0.09 7.93
C CYS A 172 14.61 0.21 9.05
N ARG A 173 15.74 -0.50 9.06
CA ARG A 173 16.80 -0.38 10.10
C ARG A 173 17.59 0.93 9.96
N THR A 174 17.23 1.80 9.03
CA THR A 174 17.92 3.04 8.68
C THR A 174 17.32 4.31 9.29
N ALA A 175 16.13 4.27 9.91
CA ALA A 175 15.58 5.45 10.58
C ALA A 175 16.41 5.94 11.80
N LYS A 176 17.32 5.11 12.34
CA LYS A 176 18.20 5.50 13.45
C LYS A 176 19.52 6.16 13.03
N ARG A 177 19.86 6.20 11.73
CA ARG A 177 21.17 6.71 11.26
C ARG A 177 21.13 8.10 10.62
N MET A 178 19.96 8.66 10.34
CA MET A 178 19.83 10.01 9.75
C MET A 178 19.88 11.14 10.79
N SER A 179 19.56 10.87 12.07
CA SER A 179 19.58 11.90 13.13
C SER A 179 21.00 12.22 13.66
N ARG A 180 22.02 11.41 13.38
CA ARG A 180 23.40 11.63 13.89
C ARG A 180 24.39 12.21 12.88
N THR A 181 24.00 12.38 11.62
CA THR A 181 24.93 12.83 10.56
C THR A 181 24.80 14.33 10.23
N ILE A 182 23.78 15.03 10.77
CA ILE A 182 23.56 16.47 10.51
C ILE A 182 24.29 17.38 11.54
N SER A 183 24.95 16.82 12.57
CA SER A 183 25.57 17.64 13.64
C SER A 183 27.11 17.77 13.59
N ARG A 184 27.83 17.18 12.62
CA ARG A 184 29.30 17.29 12.59
C ARG A 184 29.86 17.30 11.18
N SER A 185 29.89 18.47 10.56
CA SER A 185 30.97 18.94 9.68
C SER A 185 30.55 20.23 8.96
N LEU A 186 31.01 21.39 9.43
CA LEU A 186 31.68 22.42 8.62
C LEU A 186 32.15 23.56 9.55
N PRO A 187 33.46 23.87 9.60
CA PRO A 187 33.97 25.13 10.12
C PRO A 187 34.05 26.13 8.96
N LEU A 188 33.30 27.23 9.03
CA LEU A 188 33.55 28.40 8.18
C LEU A 188 33.65 29.62 9.07
N ALA A 189 34.89 29.89 9.48
CA ALA A 189 35.29 31.20 9.95
C ALA A 189 35.28 32.16 8.74
N ILE A 190 34.61 33.30 8.89
CA ILE A 190 34.76 34.45 8.01
C ILE A 190 35.20 35.61 8.91
N PRO A 191 36.36 36.24 8.69
CA PRO A 191 36.74 37.43 9.42
C PRO A 191 36.06 38.66 8.79
N ALA A 192 35.60 39.57 9.64
CA ALA A 192 35.04 40.86 9.24
C ALA A 192 36.17 41.85 8.88
N PRO A 193 35.94 42.77 7.93
CA PRO A 193 36.49 44.12 7.96
C PRO A 193 35.59 45.07 8.77
#